data_AF-A0A7V6HBC2-F1
#
_entry.id   AF-A0A7V6HBC2-F1
#
_cell.length_a   1.000
_cell.length_b   1.000
_cell.length_c   1.000
_cell.angle_alpha   90.00
_cell.angle_beta   90.00
_cell.angle_gamma   90.00
#
_symmetry.space_group_name_H-M   'P 1'
#
loop_
_entity.id
_entity.type
_entity.pdbx_description
1 polymer ?
#
loop_
_entity_poly.entity_id
_entity_poly.type
_entity_poly.pdbx_seq_one_letter_code
_entity_poly.pdbx_strand_id
1 'polypeptide(L)'
;MDMLAHLKDIYAQYSHDVKELRQNASVFDGMFGMGNDPRDDRLHDVFYDYVGKWAELFLQQNPSGEDVAAAVRWILEAAALHRNEDVYWYYFAAQIHVKPMIPLLAAADCKAIRDWYQEHYPRIERMPVQRDVYRLLCRSAKQNTR
;
A
#
# COMPACT_ATOMS: atom_id res chain seq x y z
N MET A 1 10.59 12.10 -13.78
CA MET A 1 10.86 10.95 -12.90
C MET A 1 9.67 10.03 -13.03
N ASP A 2 9.89 8.74 -13.31
CA ASP A 2 8.79 7.79 -13.33
C ASP A 2 8.20 7.68 -11.92
N MET A 3 6.94 8.08 -11.76
CA MET A 3 6.27 8.10 -10.46
C MET A 3 6.05 6.69 -9.92
N LEU A 4 5.85 5.68 -10.77
CA LEU A 4 5.72 4.31 -10.32
C LEU A 4 7.07 3.76 -9.84
N ALA A 5 8.17 4.10 -10.50
CA ALA A 5 9.51 3.78 -10.01
C ALA A 5 9.75 4.40 -8.63
N HIS A 6 9.42 5.68 -8.45
CA HIS A 6 9.54 6.34 -7.15
C HIS A 6 8.70 5.68 -6.05
N LEU A 7 7.49 5.24 -6.36
CA LEU A 7 6.66 4.49 -5.41
C LEU A 7 7.33 3.19 -4.98
N LYS A 8 7.91 2.46 -5.95
CA LYS A 8 8.63 1.21 -5.68
C LYS A 8 9.85 1.46 -4.80
N ASP A 9 10.57 2.57 -5.03
CA ASP A 9 11.71 2.97 -4.20
C ASP A 9 11.30 3.27 -2.75
N ILE A 10 10.14 3.92 -2.53
CA ILE A 10 9.59 4.14 -1.17
C ILE A 10 9.36 2.80 -0.45
N TYR A 11 8.74 1.84 -1.14
CA TYR A 11 8.46 0.50 -0.58
C TYR A 11 9.76 -0.28 -0.32
N ALA A 12 10.70 -0.25 -1.27
CA ALA A 12 11.97 -0.92 -1.17
C ALA A 12 12.81 -0.37 0.00
N GLN A 13 12.86 0.96 0.14
CA GLN A 13 13.55 1.61 1.25
C GLN A 13 12.93 1.20 2.60
N TYR A 14 11.60 1.23 2.72
CA TYR A 14 10.95 0.80 3.95
C TYR A 14 11.24 -0.68 4.28
N SER A 15 11.18 -1.58 3.29
CA SER A 15 11.51 -3.00 3.51
C SER A 15 12.96 -3.18 3.95
N HIS A 16 13.88 -2.42 3.37
CA HIS A 16 15.27 -2.39 3.76
C HIS A 16 15.43 -1.92 5.22
N ASP A 17 14.82 -0.80 5.58
CA ASP A 17 14.97 -0.20 6.91
C ASP A 17 14.35 -1.07 8.01
N VAL A 18 13.21 -1.73 7.73
CA VAL A 18 12.62 -2.73 8.66
C VAL A 18 13.57 -3.91 8.86
N LYS A 19 14.21 -4.40 7.79
CA LYS A 19 15.19 -5.51 7.88
C LYS A 19 16.43 -5.10 8.68
N GLU A 20 16.97 -3.92 8.44
CA GLU A 20 18.11 -3.40 9.21
C GLU A 20 17.74 -3.22 10.70
N LEU A 21 16.55 -2.68 10.99
CA LEU A 21 16.08 -2.51 12.36
C LEU A 21 15.99 -3.86 13.08
N ARG A 22 15.39 -4.88 12.45
CA ARG A 22 15.30 -6.25 13.01
C ARG A 22 16.66 -6.89 13.26
N GLN A 23 17.59 -6.76 12.30
CA GLN A 23 18.94 -7.30 12.45
C GLN A 23 19.68 -6.63 13.60
N ASN A 24 19.56 -5.31 13.75
CA ASN A 24 20.20 -4.57 14.83
C ASN A 24 19.53 -4.80 16.20
N ALA A 25 18.21 -4.94 16.25
CA ALA A 25 17.48 -5.26 17.47
C ALA A 25 17.90 -6.63 18.03
N SER A 26 18.06 -7.64 17.15
CA SER A 26 18.53 -8.98 17.55
C SER A 26 19.91 -8.97 18.23
N VAL A 27 20.77 -7.97 17.98
CA VAL A 27 22.10 -7.87 18.59
C VAL A 27 22.05 -7.28 20.00
N PHE A 28 21.09 -6.39 20.28
CA PHE A 28 21.01 -5.66 21.55
C PHE A 28 19.91 -6.14 22.51
N ASP A 29 18.81 -6.73 22.00
CA ASP A 29 17.70 -7.20 22.84
C ASP A 29 18.04 -8.46 23.65
N GLY A 30 19.03 -9.24 23.21
CA GLY A 30 19.49 -10.43 23.93
C GLY A 30 20.24 -10.13 25.23
N MET A 31 20.67 -8.89 25.47
CA MET A 31 21.57 -8.57 26.58
C MET A 31 20.92 -7.83 27.76
N PHE A 32 19.77 -7.15 27.59
CA PHE A 32 19.18 -6.33 28.68
C PHE A 32 17.63 -6.24 28.76
N GLY A 33 16.87 -7.08 28.03
CA GLY A 33 15.49 -7.41 28.42
C GLY A 33 14.48 -6.26 28.58
N MET A 34 14.63 -5.15 27.85
CA MET A 34 13.70 -4.02 27.91
C MET A 34 13.64 -3.27 26.56
N GLY A 35 13.18 -3.94 25.50
CA GLY A 35 13.06 -3.36 24.17
C GLY A 35 11.64 -2.89 23.86
N ASN A 36 11.36 -1.60 24.09
CA ASN A 36 10.30 -0.88 23.37
C ASN A 36 11.03 0.28 22.68
N ASP A 37 11.52 0.04 21.46
CA ASP A 37 12.28 1.03 20.72
C ASP A 37 11.33 2.04 20.07
N PRO A 38 11.29 3.32 20.49
CA PRO A 38 10.44 4.35 19.87
C PRO A 38 10.82 4.65 18.40
N ARG A 39 11.87 4.02 17.86
CA ARG A 39 12.21 4.06 16.43
C ARG A 39 11.30 3.17 15.56
N ASP A 40 10.66 2.15 16.13
CA ASP A 40 9.78 1.22 15.38
C ASP A 40 8.52 1.94 14.86
N ASP A 41 7.78 2.59 15.77
CA ASP A 41 6.57 3.37 15.42
C ASP A 41 6.88 4.49 14.42
N ARG A 42 7.98 5.22 14.61
CA ARG A 42 8.34 6.37 13.74
C ARG A 42 8.67 5.94 12.31
N LEU A 43 9.36 4.82 12.13
CA LEU A 43 9.76 4.34 10.81
C LEU A 43 8.53 3.96 9.97
N HIS A 44 7.56 3.34 10.62
CA HIS A 44 6.32 2.96 9.96
C HIS A 44 5.41 4.15 9.62
N ASP A 45 5.31 5.13 10.51
CA ASP A 45 4.58 6.38 10.27
C ASP A 45 5.18 7.16 9.09
N VAL A 46 6.52 7.23 9.01
CA VAL A 46 7.23 7.89 7.91
C VAL A 46 6.91 7.22 6.57
N PHE A 47 6.93 5.89 6.51
CA PHE A 47 6.56 5.16 5.29
C PHE A 47 5.12 5.46 4.88
N TYR A 48 4.18 5.38 5.82
CA TYR A 48 2.77 5.66 5.56
C TYR A 48 2.58 7.09 5.00
N ASP A 49 3.20 8.08 5.63
CA ASP A 49 3.17 9.48 5.19
C ASP A 49 3.81 9.67 3.80
N TYR A 50 4.89 8.95 3.49
CA TYR A 50 5.54 9.05 2.20
C TYR A 50 4.68 8.48 1.08
N VAL A 51 3.98 7.37 1.30
CA VAL A 51 3.00 6.85 0.32
C VAL A 51 1.86 7.83 0.13
N GLY A 52 1.37 8.46 1.22
CA GLY A 52 0.35 9.51 1.15
C GLY A 52 0.78 10.72 0.33
N LYS A 53 1.95 11.30 0.62
CA LYS A 53 2.52 12.43 -0.13
C LYS A 53 2.80 12.06 -1.59
N TRP A 54 3.29 10.85 -1.83
CA TRP A 54 3.47 10.34 -3.18
C TRP A 54 2.15 10.32 -3.95
N ALA A 55 1.07 9.83 -3.32
CA ALA A 55 -0.25 9.75 -3.93
C ALA A 55 -0.80 11.15 -4.29
N GLU A 56 -0.62 12.13 -3.42
CA GLU A 56 -1.01 13.53 -3.66
C GLU A 56 -0.23 14.12 -4.85
N LEU A 57 1.10 13.99 -4.85
CA LEU A 57 1.97 14.49 -5.91
C LEU A 57 1.69 13.79 -7.25
N PHE A 58 1.41 12.49 -7.22
CA PHE A 58 1.07 11.72 -8.41
C PHE A 58 -0.21 12.26 -9.05
N LEU A 59 -1.26 12.52 -8.26
CA LEU A 59 -2.52 13.06 -8.77
C LEU A 59 -2.39 14.49 -9.29
N GLN A 60 -1.53 15.32 -8.69
CA GLN A 60 -1.25 16.68 -9.17
C GLN A 60 -0.60 16.72 -10.56
N GLN A 61 0.03 15.62 -11.00
CA GLN A 61 0.66 15.51 -12.32
C GLN A 61 -0.32 15.13 -13.43
N ASN A 62 -1.63 14.99 -13.13
CA ASN A 62 -2.65 14.54 -14.09
C ASN A 62 -2.22 13.25 -14.82
N PRO A 63 -2.01 12.15 -14.07
CA PRO A 63 -1.49 10.91 -14.62
C PRO A 63 -2.45 10.29 -15.63
N SER A 64 -1.92 9.51 -16.57
CA SER A 64 -2.77 8.78 -17.51
C SER A 64 -3.57 7.70 -16.80
N GLY A 65 -4.67 7.24 -17.41
CA GLY A 65 -5.45 6.12 -16.86
C GLY A 65 -4.61 4.84 -16.67
N GLU A 66 -3.64 4.61 -17.55
CA GLU A 66 -2.70 3.49 -17.45
C GLU A 66 -1.78 3.63 -16.23
N ASP A 67 -1.22 4.82 -16.00
CA ASP A 67 -0.38 5.09 -14.83
C ASP A 67 -1.16 4.93 -13.53
N VAL A 68 -2.41 5.41 -13.49
CA VAL A 68 -3.30 5.26 -12.33
C VAL A 68 -3.57 3.77 -12.07
N ALA A 69 -3.88 2.99 -13.12
CA ALA A 69 -4.10 1.55 -12.99
C ALA A 69 -2.86 0.82 -12.46
N ALA A 70 -1.68 1.16 -12.98
CA ALA A 70 -0.42 0.56 -12.55
C ALA A 70 -0.11 0.89 -11.08
N ALA A 71 -0.28 2.14 -10.66
CA ALA A 71 -0.09 2.58 -9.29
C ALA A 71 -1.05 1.90 -8.30
N VAL A 72 -2.35 1.90 -8.59
CA VAL A 72 -3.37 1.28 -7.74
C VAL A 72 -3.09 -0.21 -7.60
N ARG A 73 -2.81 -0.89 -8.73
CA ARG A 73 -2.48 -2.31 -8.73
C ARG A 73 -1.27 -2.59 -7.84
N TRP A 74 -0.18 -1.86 -8.03
CA TRP A 74 1.04 -2.03 -7.26
C TRP A 74 0.81 -1.90 -5.75
N ILE A 75 0.13 -0.84 -5.28
CA ILE A 75 -0.12 -0.62 -3.85
C ILE A 75 -0.96 -1.75 -3.24
N LEU A 76 -1.98 -2.22 -3.96
CA LEU A 76 -2.85 -3.29 -3.48
C LEU A 76 -2.15 -4.66 -3.47
N GLU A 77 -1.28 -4.90 -4.45
CA GLU A 77 -0.52 -6.15 -4.60
C GLU A 77 0.64 -6.25 -3.61
N ALA A 78 1.29 -5.14 -3.27
CA ALA A 78 2.47 -5.12 -2.42
C ALA A 78 2.26 -5.88 -1.10
N ALA A 79 1.17 -5.64 -0.37
CA ALA A 79 0.95 -6.35 0.89
C ALA A 79 0.75 -7.87 0.70
N ALA A 80 0.15 -8.31 -0.41
CA ALA A 80 -0.10 -9.74 -0.66
C ALA A 80 1.22 -10.50 -0.90
N LEU A 81 2.20 -9.86 -1.54
CA LEU A 81 3.52 -10.41 -1.80
C LEU A 81 4.35 -10.62 -0.52
N HIS A 82 4.02 -9.90 0.55
CA HIS A 82 4.80 -9.86 1.80
C HIS A 82 4.03 -10.34 3.03
N ARG A 83 3.01 -11.20 2.86
CA ARG A 83 2.09 -11.67 3.92
C ARG A 83 2.76 -12.23 5.19
N ASN A 84 3.97 -12.78 5.06
CA ASN A 84 4.72 -13.38 6.16
C ASN A 84 5.91 -12.53 6.63
N GLU A 85 6.01 -11.29 6.17
CA GLU A 85 7.08 -10.35 6.51
C GLU A 85 6.57 -9.25 7.44
N ASP A 86 7.48 -8.65 8.22
CA ASP A 86 7.17 -7.59 9.19
C ASP A 86 6.52 -6.35 8.55
N VAL A 87 6.81 -6.11 7.26
CA VAL A 87 6.26 -4.98 6.49
C VAL A 87 4.77 -5.12 6.15
N TYR A 88 4.22 -6.34 6.28
CA TYR A 88 2.88 -6.67 5.80
C TYR A 88 1.81 -5.67 6.26
N TRP A 89 1.77 -5.39 7.56
CA TRP A 89 0.68 -4.61 8.15
C TRP A 89 0.67 -3.16 7.67
N TYR A 90 1.84 -2.57 7.44
CA TYR A 90 1.92 -1.19 6.94
C TYR A 90 1.74 -1.11 5.42
N TYR A 91 2.18 -2.12 4.66
CA TYR A 91 1.77 -2.22 3.25
C TYR A 91 0.25 -2.36 3.13
N PHE A 92 -0.37 -3.15 4.01
CA PHE A 92 -1.81 -3.32 4.04
C PHE A 92 -2.52 -2.01 4.42
N ALA A 93 -2.00 -1.27 5.41
CA ALA A 93 -2.52 0.05 5.80
C ALA A 93 -2.42 1.08 4.67
N ALA A 94 -1.30 1.11 3.95
CA ALA A 94 -1.04 2.05 2.86
C ALA A 94 -2.04 1.94 1.69
N GLN A 95 -2.79 0.83 1.59
CA GLN A 95 -3.88 0.67 0.63
C GLN A 95 -4.94 1.78 0.71
N ILE A 96 -5.06 2.49 1.84
CA ILE A 96 -5.97 3.63 1.95
C ILE A 96 -5.67 4.73 0.92
N HIS A 97 -4.40 4.91 0.54
CA HIS A 97 -3.97 5.98 -0.36
C HIS A 97 -4.42 5.79 -1.81
N VAL A 98 -4.96 4.62 -2.17
CA VAL A 98 -5.53 4.38 -3.50
C VAL A 98 -6.95 4.95 -3.65
N LYS A 99 -7.64 5.28 -2.55
CA LYS A 99 -9.03 5.77 -2.58
C LYS A 99 -9.26 6.95 -3.53
N PRO A 100 -8.41 8.01 -3.55
CA PRO A 100 -8.57 9.13 -4.49
C PRO A 100 -8.24 8.77 -5.95
N MET A 101 -7.50 7.68 -6.19
CA MET A 101 -7.14 7.21 -7.54
C MET A 101 -8.24 6.36 -8.17
N ILE A 102 -8.99 5.58 -7.36
CA ILE A 102 -10.03 4.66 -7.86
C ILE A 102 -11.08 5.35 -8.78
N PRO A 103 -11.57 6.57 -8.51
CA PRO A 103 -12.49 7.26 -9.39
C PRO A 103 -11.93 7.57 -10.80
N LEU A 104 -10.61 7.58 -10.97
CA LEU A 104 -9.93 7.88 -12.23
C LEU A 104 -9.69 6.63 -13.10
N LEU A 105 -9.90 5.43 -12.54
CA LEU A 105 -9.73 4.17 -13.25
C LEU A 105 -10.82 3.93 -14.29
N ALA A 106 -10.47 3.29 -15.40
CA ALA A 106 -11.47 2.74 -16.31
C ALA A 106 -12.29 1.63 -15.62
N ALA A 107 -13.52 1.41 -16.08
CA ALA A 107 -14.37 0.34 -15.53
C ALA A 107 -13.72 -1.05 -15.65
N ALA A 108 -13.02 -1.30 -16.75
CA ALA A 108 -12.32 -2.56 -16.99
C ALA A 108 -11.21 -2.80 -15.95
N ASP A 109 -10.41 -1.77 -15.65
CA ASP A 109 -9.36 -1.84 -14.63
C ASP A 109 -9.95 -1.99 -13.22
N CYS A 110 -11.02 -1.25 -12.89
CA CYS A 110 -11.74 -1.43 -11.63
C CYS A 110 -12.21 -2.87 -11.45
N LYS A 111 -12.76 -3.48 -12.50
CA LYS A 111 -13.24 -4.86 -12.49
C LYS A 111 -12.07 -5.84 -12.27
N ALA A 112 -11.00 -5.70 -13.05
CA ALA A 112 -9.83 -6.58 -12.95
C ALA A 112 -9.18 -6.50 -11.56
N ILE A 113 -8.96 -5.28 -11.05
CA ILE A 113 -8.37 -5.03 -9.74
C ILE A 113 -9.30 -5.53 -8.62
N ARG A 114 -10.61 -5.32 -8.73
CA ARG A 114 -11.60 -5.85 -7.77
C ARG A 114 -11.53 -7.37 -7.68
N ASP A 115 -11.51 -8.05 -8.83
CA ASP A 115 -11.53 -9.51 -8.90
C ASP A 115 -10.27 -10.09 -8.26
N TRP A 116 -9.10 -9.54 -8.61
CA TRP A 116 -7.83 -9.88 -7.98
C TRP A 116 -7.85 -9.61 -6.46
N TYR A 117 -8.33 -8.43 -6.04
CA TYR A 117 -8.38 -8.04 -4.62
C TYR A 117 -9.31 -8.94 -3.81
N GLN A 118 -10.40 -9.43 -4.41
CA GLN A 118 -11.31 -10.33 -3.73
C GLN A 118 -10.67 -11.69 -3.43
N GLU A 119 -9.93 -12.23 -4.40
CA GLU A 119 -9.21 -13.48 -4.27
C GLU A 119 -8.09 -13.38 -3.23
N HIS A 120 -7.34 -12.29 -3.24
CA HIS A 120 -6.17 -12.13 -2.39
C HIS A 120 -6.50 -11.59 -1.01
N TYR A 121 -7.60 -10.87 -0.81
CA TYR A 121 -8.03 -10.39 0.51
C TYR A 121 -9.50 -10.79 0.74
N PRO A 122 -9.79 -11.98 1.30
CA PRO A 122 -11.15 -12.42 1.52
C PRO A 122 -11.87 -11.52 2.53
N ARG A 123 -13.20 -11.48 2.47
CA ARG A 123 -14.03 -10.54 3.25
C ARG A 123 -13.73 -10.57 4.76
N ILE A 124 -13.38 -11.73 5.30
CA ILE A 124 -13.08 -11.92 6.72
C ILE A 124 -11.77 -11.24 7.15
N GLU A 125 -10.80 -11.11 6.25
CA GLU A 125 -9.51 -10.47 6.51
C GLU A 125 -9.55 -8.94 6.34
N ARG A 126 -10.58 -8.40 5.67
CA ARG A 126 -10.65 -6.97 5.38
C ARG A 126 -11.01 -6.17 6.63
N MET A 127 -10.11 -5.26 7.00
CA MET A 127 -10.38 -4.18 7.97
C MET A 127 -11.30 -3.11 7.34
N PRO A 128 -11.88 -2.18 8.13
CA PRO A 128 -12.87 -1.22 7.64
C PRO A 128 -12.41 -0.45 6.39
N VAL A 129 -11.15 0.00 6.38
CA VAL A 129 -10.53 0.70 5.25
C VAL A 129 -10.51 -0.16 3.98
N GLN A 130 -10.11 -1.42 4.08
CA GLN A 130 -10.05 -2.35 2.94
C GLN A 130 -11.44 -2.73 2.44
N ARG A 131 -12.44 -2.75 3.31
CA ARG A 131 -13.84 -2.87 2.90
C ARG A 131 -14.28 -1.65 2.09
N ASP A 132 -13.83 -0.45 2.44
CA ASP A 132 -14.13 0.77 1.70
C ASP A 132 -13.44 0.79 0.33
N VAL A 133 -12.15 0.44 0.27
CA VAL A 133 -11.40 0.27 -0.99
C VAL A 133 -12.14 -0.71 -1.92
N TYR A 134 -12.52 -1.88 -1.41
CA TYR A 134 -13.26 -2.86 -2.18
C TYR A 134 -14.63 -2.34 -2.66
N ARG A 135 -15.36 -1.61 -1.80
CA ARG A 135 -16.65 -1.00 -2.16
C ARG A 135 -16.48 0.06 -3.25
N LEU A 136 -15.42 0.86 -3.21
CA LEU A 136 -15.10 1.85 -4.24
C LEU A 136 -14.81 1.17 -5.58
N LEU A 137 -13.96 0.14 -5.60
CA LEU A 137 -13.69 -0.65 -6.81
C LEU A 137 -14.99 -1.24 -7.41
N CYS A 138 -15.85 -1.81 -6.55
CA CYS A 138 -17.16 -2.33 -6.97
C CYS A 138 -18.06 -1.28 -7.60
N ARG A 139 -18.07 -0.06 -7.05
CA ARG A 139 -18.90 1.05 -7.52
C ARG A 139 -18.36 1.59 -8.85
N SER A 140 -17.07 1.89 -8.93
CA SER A 140 -16.44 2.44 -10.14
C SER A 140 -16.49 1.48 -11.32
N ALA A 141 -16.39 0.16 -11.08
CA ALA A 141 -16.56 -0.86 -12.12
C ALA A 141 -17.96 -0.85 -12.78
N LYS A 142 -18.99 -0.31 -12.10
CA LYS A 142 -20.37 -0.24 -12.62
C LYS A 142 -20.69 1.11 -13.27
N GLN A 143 -20.02 2.17 -12.86
CA GLN A 143 -20.37 3.55 -13.23
C GLN A 143 -19.88 3.95 -14.63
N ASN A 144 -18.80 3.36 -15.14
CA ASN A 144 -18.22 3.67 -16.45
C ASN A 144 -18.86 2.88 -17.62
N THR A 145 -20.13 2.50 -17.46
CA THR A 145 -20.93 1.80 -18.51
C THR A 145 -21.92 2.76 -19.21
N ARG A 146 -21.69 4.08 -19.13
CA ARG A 146 -22.52 5.10 -19.76
C ARG A 146 -21.73 5.88 -20.80
#